data_AF-A0A839U5Z8-F1
#
_entry.id   AF-A0A839U5Z8-F1
#
_cell.length_a   1.000
_cell.length_b   1.000
_cell.length_c   1.000
_cell.angle_alpha   90.00
_cell.angle_beta   90.00
_cell.angle_gamma   90.00
#
_symmetry.space_group_name_H-M   'P 1'
#
loop_
_entity.id
_entity.type
_entity.pdbx_description
1 polymer ?
#
loop_
_entity_poly.entity_id
_entity_poly.type
_entity_poly.pdbx_seq_one_letter_code
_entity_poly.pdbx_strand_id
1 'polypeptide(L)'
;MTIGRVKFGIALVTAKGLQFNEKLYTNSQMIRHQWFEHAAKYGEWECPIGYIESNLEFIVLFDKEEMEVASSIELNGTLKDENVIQAYYEGINNLKARLISIRDDKK
;
A
#
# COMPACT_ATOMS: atom_id res chain seq x y z
N MET A 1 24.61 5.93 -14.75
CA MET A 1 23.94 5.42 -13.53
C MET A 1 23.78 6.61 -12.59
N THR A 2 22.64 7.30 -12.67
CA THR A 2 22.42 8.54 -11.90
C THR A 2 22.06 8.14 -10.48
N ILE A 3 22.97 8.38 -9.54
CA ILE A 3 22.73 8.12 -8.12
C ILE A 3 21.66 9.13 -7.69
N GLY A 4 20.41 8.68 -7.58
CA GLY A 4 19.30 9.52 -7.14
C GLY A 4 19.60 10.07 -5.75
N ARG A 5 19.61 11.39 -5.59
CA ARG A 5 19.78 12.01 -4.28
C ARG A 5 18.51 11.76 -3.46
N VAL A 6 18.67 11.07 -2.33
CA VAL A 6 17.59 10.94 -1.35
C VAL A 6 17.39 12.30 -0.69
N LYS A 7 16.16 12.80 -0.77
CA LYS A 7 15.69 13.99 -0.04
C LYS A 7 14.81 13.57 1.12
N PHE A 8 14.70 14.44 2.10
CA PHE A 8 13.82 14.27 3.24
C PHE A 8 12.57 15.13 3.06
N GLY A 9 11.42 14.59 3.42
CA GLY A 9 10.13 15.25 3.37
C GLY A 9 9.27 14.86 4.57
N ILE A 10 8.13 15.51 4.70
CA ILE A 10 7.12 15.19 5.70
C ILE A 10 5.88 14.71 4.96
N ALA A 11 5.40 13.53 5.32
CA ALA A 11 4.20 12.92 4.76
C ALA A 11 3.11 12.82 5.83
N LEU A 12 1.86 12.89 5.43
CA LEU A 12 0.72 12.87 6.34
C LEU A 12 0.10 11.47 6.37
N VAL A 13 0.09 10.82 7.54
CA VAL A 13 -0.63 9.56 7.72
C VAL A 13 -2.11 9.87 7.89
N THR A 14 -2.91 9.43 6.92
CA THR A 14 -4.37 9.58 6.92
C THR A 14 -5.04 8.22 7.10
N ALA A 15 -6.35 8.22 7.35
CA ALA A 15 -7.16 6.99 7.37
C ALA A 15 -7.15 6.20 6.06
N LYS A 16 -6.75 6.82 4.94
CA LYS A 16 -6.71 6.18 3.62
C LYS A 16 -5.32 5.60 3.30
N GLY A 17 -4.27 6.17 3.88
CA GLY A 17 -2.88 5.89 3.50
C GLY A 17 -1.93 6.99 3.95
N LEU A 18 -0.65 6.82 3.65
CA LEU A 18 0.34 7.89 3.82
C LEU A 18 0.32 8.81 2.60
N GLN A 19 -0.09 10.05 2.78
CA GLN A 19 -0.19 11.05 1.72
C GLN A 19 1.09 11.89 1.62
N PHE A 20 1.69 11.93 0.43
CA PHE A 20 2.84 12.77 0.14
C PHE A 20 2.82 13.21 -1.32
N ASN A 21 2.97 14.52 -1.57
CA ASN A 21 3.03 15.09 -2.91
C ASN A 21 1.87 14.61 -3.83
N GLU A 22 0.63 14.70 -3.32
CA GLU A 22 -0.63 14.25 -3.97
C GLU A 22 -0.73 12.75 -4.27
N LYS A 23 0.28 11.95 -3.86
CA LYS A 23 0.29 10.50 -3.98
C LYS A 23 -0.01 9.84 -2.64
N LEU A 24 -0.52 8.61 -2.73
CA LEU A 24 -0.84 7.78 -1.58
C LEU A 24 0.10 6.58 -1.53
N TYR A 25 0.68 6.36 -0.37
CA TYR A 25 1.69 5.34 -0.13
C TYR A 25 1.19 4.37 0.92
N THR A 26 1.61 3.11 0.80
CA THR A 26 1.38 2.09 1.82
C THR A 26 2.61 1.21 1.99
N ASN A 27 2.67 0.54 3.12
CA ASN A 27 3.64 -0.50 3.40
C ASN A 27 2.90 -1.63 4.14
N SER A 28 3.33 -2.88 3.93
CA SER A 28 2.85 -4.03 4.71
C SER A 28 2.96 -3.80 6.21
N GLN A 29 3.96 -3.04 6.66
CA GLN A 29 4.18 -2.71 8.07
C GLN A 29 3.17 -1.67 8.58
N MET A 30 2.83 -0.64 7.79
CA MET A 30 1.74 0.30 8.13
C MET A 30 0.40 -0.43 8.29
N ILE A 31 0.14 -1.43 7.44
CA ILE A 31 -1.06 -2.27 7.53
C ILE A 31 -0.98 -3.15 8.79
N ARG A 32 0.17 -3.79 9.05
CA ARG A 32 0.38 -4.66 10.21
C ARG A 32 0.23 -3.93 11.53
N HIS A 33 0.71 -2.70 11.60
CA HIS A 33 0.60 -1.83 12.77
C HIS A 33 -0.71 -1.01 12.80
N GLN A 34 -1.62 -1.25 11.86
CA GLN A 34 -2.93 -0.59 11.79
C GLN A 34 -2.84 0.95 11.79
N TRP A 35 -1.82 1.52 11.15
CA TRP A 35 -1.60 2.96 11.15
C TRP A 35 -2.82 3.72 10.59
N PHE A 36 -3.46 3.17 9.56
CA PHE A 36 -4.63 3.80 8.94
C PHE A 36 -5.87 3.77 9.86
N GLU A 37 -6.08 2.68 10.60
CA GLU A 37 -7.16 2.61 11.60
C GLU A 37 -6.88 3.53 12.78
N HIS A 38 -5.62 3.62 13.20
CA HIS A 38 -5.21 4.55 14.25
C HIS A 38 -5.43 5.99 13.80
N ALA A 39 -5.12 6.33 12.55
CA ALA A 39 -5.36 7.67 12.00
C ALA A 39 -6.85 7.99 11.90
N ALA A 40 -7.67 7.00 11.53
CA ALA A 40 -9.13 7.15 11.52
C ALA A 40 -9.72 7.40 12.92
N LYS A 41 -9.11 6.81 13.96
CA LYS A 41 -9.63 6.85 15.34
C LYS A 41 -9.07 7.98 16.19
N TYR A 42 -7.79 8.31 16.04
CA TYR A 42 -7.06 9.25 16.89
C TYR A 42 -6.66 10.54 16.15
N GLY A 43 -6.87 10.60 14.84
CA GLY A 43 -6.51 11.74 14.00
C GLY A 43 -5.23 11.51 13.20
N GLU A 44 -5.04 12.35 12.19
CA GLU A 44 -3.92 12.28 11.25
C GLU A 44 -2.62 12.80 11.89
N TRP A 45 -1.47 12.24 11.50
CA TRP A 45 -0.18 12.69 12.01
C TRP A 45 0.88 12.77 10.93
N GLU A 46 1.89 13.60 11.17
CA GLU A 46 3.02 13.81 10.27
C GLU A 46 4.12 12.77 10.53
N CYS A 47 4.65 12.17 9.46
CA CYS A 47 5.72 11.19 9.48
C CYS A 47 6.89 11.65 8.59
N PRO A 48 8.13 11.67 9.11
CA PRO A 48 9.30 12.00 8.29
C PRO A 48 9.60 10.86 7.31
N ILE A 49 9.81 11.22 6.05
CA ILE A 49 10.09 10.29 4.97
C ILE A 49 11.34 10.67 4.17
N GLY A 50 11.98 9.66 3.58
CA GLY A 50 13.00 9.80 2.55
C GLY A 50 12.38 9.52 1.20
N TYR A 51 12.67 10.32 0.18
CA TYR A 51 12.19 10.08 -1.17
C TYR A 51 13.26 10.44 -2.19
N ILE A 52 13.18 9.84 -3.37
CA ILE A 52 14.08 10.16 -4.48
C ILE A 52 13.29 11.03 -5.45
N GLU A 53 13.74 12.26 -5.73
CA GLU A 53 13.01 13.16 -6.64
C GLU A 53 12.82 12.57 -8.04
N SER A 54 13.81 11.80 -8.52
CA SER A 54 13.72 11.11 -9.81
C SER A 54 12.86 9.85 -9.77
N ASN A 55 12.48 9.35 -8.59
CA ASN A 55 11.62 8.19 -8.44
C ASN A 55 10.73 8.33 -7.18
N LEU A 56 9.52 8.84 -7.38
CA LEU A 56 8.48 8.95 -6.36
C LEU A 56 7.64 7.66 -6.22
N GLU A 57 8.00 6.56 -6.87
CA GLU A 57 7.31 5.27 -6.70
C GLU A 57 7.64 4.60 -5.37
N PHE A 58 8.76 4.99 -4.73
CA PHE A 58 9.16 4.43 -3.45
C PHE A 58 9.57 5.56 -2.51
N ILE A 59 9.13 5.45 -1.26
CA ILE A 59 9.55 6.32 -0.16
C ILE A 59 10.06 5.47 1.00
N VAL A 60 11.01 5.99 1.74
CA VAL A 60 11.60 5.33 2.91
C VAL A 60 11.00 5.98 4.15
N LEU A 61 10.46 5.16 5.04
CA LEU A 61 10.01 5.57 6.35
C LEU A 61 11.18 5.45 7.32
N PHE A 62 11.36 6.48 8.13
CA PHE A 62 12.31 6.44 9.24
C PHE A 62 11.53 6.20 10.52
N ASP A 63 11.40 4.94 10.91
CA ASP A 63 10.95 4.61 12.26
C ASP A 63 12.17 4.53 13.20
N LYS A 64 11.98 4.81 14.49
CA LYS A 64 13.04 4.97 15.49
C LYS A 64 13.90 3.72 15.72
N GLU A 65 13.52 2.56 15.18
CA GLU A 65 14.24 1.30 15.38
C GLU A 65 14.58 0.54 14.08
N GLU A 66 13.87 0.77 12.96
CA GLU A 66 14.15 0.12 11.68
C GLU A 66 13.90 1.06 10.47
N MET A 67 14.79 0.99 9.48
CA MET A 67 14.70 1.76 8.23
C MET A 67 13.83 0.98 7.24
N GLU A 68 12.64 1.47 6.91
CA GLU A 68 11.64 0.69 6.16
C GLU A 68 11.31 1.31 4.80
N VAL A 69 11.14 0.47 3.77
CA VAL A 69 10.79 0.92 2.41
C VAL A 69 9.28 0.80 2.19
N ALA A 70 8.60 1.92 1.92
CA ALA A 70 7.21 1.98 1.51
C ALA A 70 7.08 2.22 0.00
N SER A 71 6.06 1.60 -0.61
CA SER A 71 5.82 1.70 -2.05
C SER A 71 4.61 2.60 -2.30
N SER A 72 4.68 3.40 -3.37
CA SER A 72 3.57 4.19 -3.89
C SER A 72 2.50 3.23 -4.34
N ILE A 73 1.27 3.44 -3.87
CA ILE A 73 0.13 2.86 -4.54
C ILE A 73 -0.24 3.85 -5.62
N GLU A 74 -0.08 3.46 -6.88
CA GLU A 74 -0.78 4.14 -7.94
C GLU A 74 -2.29 3.90 -7.75
N LEU A 75 -3.00 4.91 -7.26
CA LEU A 75 -4.45 5.03 -7.48
C LEU A 75 -4.75 5.39 -8.95
N ASN A 76 -3.81 5.19 -9.88
CA ASN A 76 -4.01 5.28 -11.33
C ASN A 76 -4.64 3.98 -11.83
N GLY A 77 -5.87 3.78 -11.39
CA GLY A 77 -6.67 2.65 -11.77
C GLY A 77 -8.06 2.89 -11.22
N THR A 78 -8.76 3.84 -11.82
CA THR A 78 -10.21 3.92 -11.71
C THR A 78 -10.78 2.62 -12.30
N LEU A 79 -10.73 1.51 -11.56
CA LEU A 79 -11.70 0.43 -11.74
C LEU A 79 -12.97 0.91 -11.03
N LYS A 80 -13.60 1.96 -11.58
CA LYS A 80 -14.98 2.34 -11.21
C LYS A 80 -16.00 1.39 -11.82
N ASP A 81 -15.56 0.46 -12.65
CA ASP A 81 -16.45 -0.52 -13.27
C ASP A 81 -16.64 -1.70 -12.32
N GLU A 82 -17.77 -1.67 -11.60
CA GLU A 82 -18.19 -2.74 -10.68
C GLU A 82 -18.19 -4.12 -11.37
N ASN A 83 -18.39 -4.18 -12.69
CA ASN A 83 -18.38 -5.44 -13.44
C ASN A 83 -16.98 -6.07 -13.52
N VAL A 84 -15.93 -5.25 -13.62
CA VAL A 84 -14.54 -5.75 -13.70
C VAL A 84 -14.09 -6.28 -12.34
N ILE A 85 -14.49 -5.60 -11.26
CA ILE A 85 -14.24 -6.04 -9.89
C ILE A 85 -14.98 -7.36 -9.62
N GLN A 86 -16.25 -7.45 -10.02
CA GLN A 86 -17.06 -8.66 -9.85
C GLN A 86 -16.47 -9.85 -10.61
N ALA A 87 -16.10 -9.67 -11.88
CA ALA A 87 -15.49 -10.72 -12.69
C ALA A 87 -14.16 -11.21 -12.11
N TYR A 88 -13.35 -10.32 -11.51
CA TYR A 88 -12.12 -10.69 -10.81
C TYR A 88 -12.41 -11.55 -9.57
N TYR A 89 -13.38 -11.15 -8.75
CA TYR A 89 -13.79 -11.93 -7.58
C TYR A 89 -14.38 -13.30 -7.95
N GLU A 90 -15.18 -13.37 -9.01
CA GLU A 90 -15.69 -14.63 -9.54
C GLU A 90 -14.55 -15.54 -10.04
N GLY A 91 -13.56 -14.97 -10.73
CA GLY A 91 -12.36 -15.70 -11.15
C GLY A 91 -11.61 -16.32 -9.95
N ILE A 92 -11.38 -15.53 -8.90
CA ILE A 92 -10.73 -16.02 -7.67
C ILE A 92 -11.58 -17.08 -6.97
N ASN A 93 -12.90 -16.89 -6.88
CA ASN A 93 -13.78 -17.85 -6.22
C ASN A 93 -13.84 -19.18 -6.98
N ASN A 94 -13.87 -19.14 -8.31
CA ASN A 94 -13.81 -20.34 -9.14
C ASN A 94 -12.48 -21.08 -8.99
N LEU A 95 -11.37 -20.35 -8.92
CA LEU A 95 -10.04 -20.92 -8.64
C LEU A 95 -10.00 -21.59 -7.26
N LYS A 96 -10.53 -20.93 -6.22
CA LYS A 96 -10.63 -21.50 -4.87
C LYS A 96 -11.49 -22.75 -4.84
N ALA A 97 -12.67 -22.73 -5.46
CA ALA A 97 -13.58 -23.87 -5.51
C ALA A 97 -12.92 -25.08 -6.19
N ARG A 98 -12.20 -24.85 -7.28
CA ARG A 98 -11.47 -25.91 -7.99
C ARG A 98 -10.34 -26.50 -7.15
N LEU A 99 -9.57 -25.69 -6.43
CA LEU A 99 -8.52 -26.16 -5.53
C LEU A 99 -9.09 -26.96 -4.34
N ILE A 100 -10.23 -26.55 -3.81
CA ILE A 100 -10.93 -27.27 -2.74
C ILE A 100 -11.43 -28.64 -3.26
N SER A 101 -12.02 -28.67 -4.45
CA SER A 101 -12.46 -29.93 -5.09
C SER A 101 -11.29 -30.87 -5.39
N ILE A 102 -10.15 -30.36 -5.86
CA ILE A 102 -8.93 -31.16 -6.08
C ILE A 102 -8.38 -31.73 -4.75
N ARG A 103 -8.58 -31.01 -3.64
CA ARG A 103 -8.17 -31.46 -2.30
C ARG A 103 -9.10 -32.55 -1.76
N ASP A 104 -10.39 -32.51 -2.10
CA ASP A 104 -11.40 -33.47 -1.63
C ASP A 104 -11.33 -34.81 -2.40
N ASP A 105 -10.94 -34.79 -3.68
CA ASP A 105 -10.78 -35.99 -4.53
C ASP A 105 -9.56 -36.87 -4.16
N LYS A 106 -8.67 -36.35 -3.29
CA LYS A 106 -7.47 -37.06 -2.80
C LYS A 106 -7.64 -37.73 -1.42
N LYS A 107 -8.86 -37.85 -0.92
CA LYS A 107 -9.17 -38.50 0.36
C LYS A 107 -9.95 -39.78 0.16
#